data_AF-A0A2T2R1V5-F1
#
_entry.id   AF-A0A2T2R1V5-F1
#
_cell.length_a   1.000
_cell.length_b   1.000
_cell.length_c   1.000
_cell.angle_alpha   90.00
_cell.angle_beta   90.00
_cell.angle_gamma   90.00
#
_symmetry.space_group_name_H-M   'P 1'
#
loop_
_entity.id
_entity.type
_entity.pdbx_description
1 polymer ?
#
loop_
_entity_poly.entity_id
_entity_poly.type
_entity_poly.pdbx_seq_one_letter_code
_entity_poly.pdbx_strand_id
1 'polypeptide(L)'
;MKTTGRLVAIFIRLLYQQLESFGSTTATHQLPVIIMAHLAWILCVFLLMMNLSSNQHNLDTATLILTTITVLFGAHLLLSSVGLIPSEVSAFNNQIAQAVQSLHTIEYQQDTTHTELQTVARQGNDKSFRLPQAPQALPTQTGEKPQRITIDTIGVDTKIANPTSTSLSVLNDALDESAVRYPKSGRIGSSRPMFLFGHSSRLPVVQNQAYKSFNGLDKLSVGDTITIHGSSTTAVYTVTSVDIRKADAGFISFTPNDRVDLTISTCTTFGAKQNRTIVQAKRV
;
A
#
# COMPACT_ATOMS: atom_id res chain seq x y z
N MET A 1 -12.00 1.81 -44.84
CA MET A 1 -13.40 1.92 -44.36
C MET A 1 -13.92 0.69 -43.59
N LYS A 2 -13.55 -0.57 -43.90
CA LYS A 2 -14.06 -1.77 -43.17
C LYS A 2 -13.53 -1.94 -41.72
N THR A 3 -12.37 -1.38 -41.39
CA THR A 3 -11.74 -1.47 -40.06
C THR A 3 -12.36 -0.50 -39.05
N THR A 4 -12.73 0.69 -39.48
CA THR A 4 -13.34 1.73 -38.63
C THR A 4 -14.70 1.27 -38.08
N GLY A 5 -15.52 0.59 -38.88
CA GLY A 5 -16.81 0.07 -38.44
C GLY A 5 -16.71 -1.02 -37.35
N ARG A 6 -15.66 -1.85 -37.37
CA ARG A 6 -15.45 -2.88 -36.33
C ARG A 6 -15.02 -2.28 -34.99
N LEU A 7 -14.20 -1.22 -35.01
CA LEU A 7 -13.78 -0.53 -33.79
C LEU A 7 -14.94 0.23 -33.14
N VAL A 8 -15.80 0.88 -33.94
CA VAL A 8 -17.01 1.53 -33.44
C VAL A 8 -17.97 0.52 -32.82
N ALA A 9 -18.16 -0.65 -33.44
CA ALA A 9 -19.02 -1.70 -32.91
C ALA A 9 -18.49 -2.30 -31.59
N ILE A 10 -17.18 -2.53 -31.48
CA ILE A 10 -16.55 -3.01 -30.23
C ILE A 10 -16.71 -1.97 -29.13
N PHE A 11 -16.51 -0.69 -29.45
CA PHE A 11 -16.64 0.40 -28.50
C PHE A 11 -18.07 0.58 -27.98
N ILE A 12 -19.07 0.56 -28.86
CA ILE A 12 -20.49 0.60 -28.46
C ILE A 12 -20.83 -0.58 -27.54
N ARG A 13 -20.29 -1.77 -27.83
CA ARG A 13 -20.52 -2.96 -27.01
C ARG A 13 -19.91 -2.84 -25.61
N LEU A 14 -18.70 -2.29 -25.50
CA LEU A 14 -18.05 -2.03 -24.22
C LEU A 14 -18.78 -0.95 -23.42
N LEU A 15 -19.23 0.12 -24.08
CA LEU A 15 -20.04 1.17 -23.47
C LEU A 15 -21.35 0.61 -22.90
N TYR A 16 -22.01 -0.27 -23.65
CA TYR A 16 -23.26 -0.90 -23.23
C TYR A 16 -23.06 -1.83 -22.02
N GLN A 17 -22.01 -2.65 -22.01
CA GLN A 17 -21.65 -3.49 -20.85
C GLN A 17 -21.34 -2.66 -19.60
N GLN A 18 -20.70 -1.51 -19.79
CA GLN A 18 -20.40 -0.59 -18.68
C GLN A 18 -21.67 0.09 -18.15
N LEU A 19 -22.67 0.37 -19.00
CA LEU A 19 -23.96 0.90 -18.56
C LEU A 19 -24.80 -0.14 -17.81
N GLU A 20 -24.77 -1.41 -18.21
CA GLU A 20 -25.47 -2.50 -17.50
C GLU A 20 -24.92 -2.72 -16.08
N SER A 21 -23.61 -2.51 -15.86
CA SER A 21 -23.02 -2.67 -14.52
C SER A 21 -23.45 -1.60 -13.52
N PHE A 22 -23.99 -0.47 -13.98
CA PHE A 22 -24.52 0.59 -13.11
C PHE A 22 -25.99 0.40 -12.70
N GLY A 23 -26.73 -0.50 -13.36
CA GLY A 23 -28.17 -0.69 -13.16
C GLY A 23 -28.60 -1.28 -11.81
N SER A 24 -27.67 -1.62 -10.90
CA SER A 24 -27.99 -2.30 -9.63
C SER A 24 -27.80 -1.44 -8.37
N THR A 25 -27.38 -0.16 -8.49
CA THR A 25 -27.12 0.69 -7.32
C THR A 25 -28.20 1.75 -7.09
N THR A 26 -29.02 1.53 -6.07
CA THR A 26 -30.14 2.38 -5.63
C THR A 26 -29.68 3.61 -4.83
N ALA A 27 -28.74 4.40 -5.36
CA ALA A 27 -28.34 5.68 -4.76
C ALA A 27 -28.97 6.86 -5.54
N THR A 28 -30.17 7.25 -5.14
CA THR A 28 -31.05 8.23 -5.80
C THR A 28 -30.50 9.67 -5.91
N HIS A 29 -29.34 9.98 -5.32
CA HIS A 29 -28.75 11.32 -5.39
C HIS A 29 -27.52 11.46 -6.31
N GLN A 30 -26.92 10.37 -6.81
CA GLN A 30 -25.72 10.46 -7.68
C GLN A 30 -25.99 10.19 -9.16
N LEU A 31 -27.15 9.62 -9.48
CA LEU A 31 -27.56 9.34 -10.86
C LEU A 31 -27.51 10.55 -11.81
N PRO A 32 -27.99 11.76 -11.45
CA PRO A 32 -27.94 12.90 -12.37
C PRO A 32 -26.51 13.39 -12.64
N VAL A 33 -25.59 13.25 -11.69
CA VAL A 33 -24.19 13.67 -11.85
C VAL A 33 -23.43 12.72 -12.77
N ILE A 34 -23.65 11.42 -12.62
CA ILE A 34 -23.05 10.38 -13.48
C ILE A 34 -23.59 10.54 -14.92
N ILE A 35 -24.89 10.75 -15.08
CA ILE A 35 -25.51 10.99 -16.41
C ILE A 35 -24.93 12.24 -17.06
N MET A 36 -24.77 13.35 -16.33
CA MET A 36 -24.18 14.58 -16.87
C MET A 36 -22.71 14.40 -17.27
N ALA A 37 -21.91 13.67 -16.48
CA ALA A 37 -20.52 13.36 -16.81
C ALA A 37 -20.41 12.51 -18.08
N HIS A 38 -21.28 11.52 -18.26
CA HIS A 38 -21.33 10.71 -19.48
C HIS A 38 -21.78 11.51 -20.70
N LEU A 39 -22.80 12.38 -20.57
CA LEU A 39 -23.25 13.24 -21.66
C LEU A 39 -22.16 14.23 -22.08
N ALA A 40 -21.43 14.82 -21.13
CA ALA A 40 -20.30 15.69 -21.42
C ALA A 40 -19.17 14.95 -22.17
N TRP A 41 -18.86 13.72 -21.75
CA TRP A 41 -17.86 12.90 -22.43
C TRP A 41 -18.29 12.49 -23.83
N ILE A 42 -19.54 12.06 -24.02
CA ILE A 42 -20.12 11.73 -25.33
C ILE A 42 -20.07 12.93 -26.26
N LEU A 43 -20.46 14.12 -25.78
CA LEU A 43 -20.41 15.36 -26.56
C LEU A 43 -18.97 15.70 -26.95
N CYS A 44 -18.01 15.51 -26.04
CA CYS A 44 -16.60 15.77 -26.29
C CYS A 44 -16.02 14.85 -27.38
N VAL A 45 -16.33 13.55 -27.32
CA VAL A 45 -15.93 12.58 -28.35
C VAL A 45 -16.61 12.88 -29.69
N PHE A 46 -17.88 13.28 -29.66
CA PHE A 46 -18.63 13.67 -30.85
C PHE A 46 -18.03 14.91 -31.53
N LEU A 47 -17.69 15.95 -30.76
CA LEU A 47 -17.02 17.14 -31.28
C LEU A 47 -15.62 16.83 -31.84
N LEU A 48 -14.88 15.93 -31.20
CA LEU A 48 -13.60 15.44 -31.72
C LEU A 48 -13.78 14.72 -33.06
N MET A 49 -14.81 13.86 -33.17
CA MET A 49 -15.15 13.15 -34.41
C MET A 49 -15.61 14.10 -35.51
N MET A 50 -16.38 15.15 -35.20
CA MET A 50 -16.77 16.18 -36.16
C MET A 50 -15.57 16.97 -36.67
N ASN A 51 -14.64 17.36 -35.78
CA ASN A 51 -13.43 18.09 -36.15
C ASN A 51 -12.50 17.23 -37.04
N LEU A 52 -12.37 15.93 -36.71
CA LEU A 52 -11.63 14.97 -37.53
C LEU A 52 -12.29 14.73 -38.90
N SER A 53 -13.63 14.77 -38.97
CA SER A 53 -14.37 14.59 -40.22
C SER A 53 -14.34 15.83 -41.11
N SER A 54 -14.26 17.03 -40.55
CA SER A 54 -14.22 18.28 -41.34
C SER A 54 -12.85 18.58 -41.94
N ASN A 55 -11.79 17.90 -41.47
CA ASN A 55 -10.42 18.26 -41.78
C ASN A 55 -9.65 17.05 -42.35
N GLN A 56 -10.10 16.57 -43.51
CA GLN A 56 -9.52 15.43 -44.22
C GLN A 56 -8.14 15.69 -44.85
N HIS A 57 -7.56 16.88 -44.66
CA HIS A 57 -6.25 17.23 -45.17
C HIS A 57 -5.37 17.87 -44.08
N ASN A 58 -4.31 17.16 -43.66
CA ASN A 58 -3.14 17.65 -42.93
C ASN A 58 -3.28 18.11 -41.46
N LEU A 59 -4.01 17.41 -40.60
CA LEU A 59 -3.70 17.49 -39.17
C LEU A 59 -2.49 16.63 -38.85
N ASP A 60 -1.38 17.28 -38.52
CA ASP A 60 -0.21 16.65 -37.93
C ASP A 60 -0.63 15.90 -36.65
N THR A 61 -0.24 14.62 -36.56
CA THR A 61 -0.44 13.74 -35.40
C THR A 61 -0.07 14.44 -34.08
N ALA A 62 0.93 15.31 -34.08
CA ALA A 62 1.32 16.10 -32.92
C ALA A 62 0.20 17.06 -32.45
N THR A 63 -0.51 17.69 -33.38
CA THR A 63 -1.62 18.61 -33.08
C THR A 63 -2.81 17.86 -32.49
N LEU A 64 -3.08 16.65 -32.97
CA LEU A 64 -4.15 15.81 -32.44
C LEU A 64 -3.87 15.34 -31.00
N ILE A 65 -2.62 14.92 -30.74
CA ILE A 65 -2.18 14.51 -29.40
C ILE A 65 -2.26 15.69 -28.44
N LEU A 66 -1.76 16.86 -28.83
CA LEU A 66 -1.75 18.06 -27.98
C LEU A 66 -3.17 18.54 -27.65
N THR A 67 -4.08 18.51 -28.64
CA THR A 67 -5.48 18.87 -28.43
C THR A 67 -6.16 17.88 -27.49
N THR A 68 -5.90 16.58 -27.63
CA THR A 68 -6.46 15.55 -26.75
C THR A 68 -5.98 15.71 -25.31
N ILE A 69 -4.68 15.95 -25.10
CA ILE A 69 -4.10 16.19 -23.77
C ILE A 69 -4.73 17.43 -23.13
N THR A 70 -4.87 18.51 -23.89
CA THR A 70 -5.44 19.78 -23.38
C THR A 70 -6.89 19.60 -22.92
N VAL A 71 -7.69 18.84 -23.68
CA VAL A 71 -9.09 18.54 -23.32
C VAL A 71 -9.17 17.67 -22.08
N LEU A 72 -8.37 16.61 -21.99
CA LEU A 72 -8.33 15.73 -20.82
C LEU A 72 -7.88 16.48 -19.56
N PHE A 73 -6.90 17.37 -19.69
CA PHE A 73 -6.41 18.21 -18.60
C PHE A 73 -7.47 19.23 -18.13
N GLY A 74 -8.15 19.90 -19.07
CA GLY A 74 -9.25 20.81 -18.75
C GLY A 74 -10.42 20.12 -18.05
N ALA A 75 -10.79 18.91 -18.50
CA ALA A 75 -11.80 18.09 -17.84
C ALA A 75 -11.38 17.68 -16.43
N HIS A 76 -10.11 17.33 -16.22
CA HIS A 76 -9.57 17.02 -14.90
C HIS A 76 -9.66 18.22 -13.95
N LEU A 77 -9.23 19.42 -14.39
CA LEU A 77 -9.30 20.63 -13.58
C LEU A 77 -10.74 21.02 -13.20
N LEU A 78 -11.69 20.87 -14.13
CA LEU A 78 -13.10 21.10 -13.85
C LEU A 78 -13.62 20.12 -12.79
N LEU A 79 -13.33 18.82 -12.93
CA LEU A 79 -13.72 17.80 -11.94
C LEU A 79 -13.06 18.03 -10.57
N SER A 80 -11.81 18.52 -10.53
CA SER A 80 -11.14 18.95 -9.30
C SER A 80 -11.90 20.07 -8.61
N SER A 81 -12.32 21.08 -9.36
CA SER A 81 -12.93 22.30 -8.81
C SER A 81 -14.29 22.06 -8.15
N VAL A 82 -15.02 21.03 -8.58
CA VAL A 82 -16.31 20.63 -8.01
C VAL A 82 -16.20 19.50 -6.98
N GLY A 83 -14.98 19.09 -6.61
CA GLY A 83 -14.75 18.05 -5.61
C GLY A 83 -15.21 16.65 -6.03
N LEU A 84 -15.34 16.40 -7.34
CA LEU A 84 -15.78 15.11 -7.90
C LEU A 84 -14.62 14.18 -8.24
N ILE A 85 -13.38 14.56 -7.96
CA ILE A 85 -12.24 13.65 -8.07
C ILE A 85 -12.35 12.63 -6.94
N PRO A 86 -12.56 11.34 -7.24
CA PRO A 86 -12.54 10.30 -6.23
C PRO A 86 -11.20 10.36 -5.49
N SER A 87 -11.21 10.25 -4.17
CA SER A 87 -10.01 10.29 -3.32
C SER A 87 -8.90 9.32 -3.78
N GLU A 88 -9.29 8.27 -4.51
CA GLU A 88 -8.48 7.27 -5.18
C GLU A 88 -7.57 7.88 -6.27
N VAL A 89 -8.08 8.84 -7.05
CA VAL A 89 -7.31 9.55 -8.09
C VAL A 89 -6.33 10.55 -7.48
N SER A 90 -6.70 11.17 -6.35
CA SER A 90 -5.78 12.01 -5.57
C SER A 90 -4.64 11.18 -4.96
N ALA A 91 -4.95 10.00 -4.42
CA ALA A 91 -3.95 9.06 -3.92
C ALA A 91 -3.01 8.57 -5.03
N PHE A 92 -3.55 8.25 -6.22
CA PHE A 92 -2.76 7.87 -7.39
C PHE A 92 -1.86 9.00 -7.91
N ASN A 93 -2.37 10.24 -7.98
CA ASN A 93 -1.57 11.42 -8.37
C ASN A 93 -0.41 11.67 -7.38
N ASN A 94 -0.65 11.48 -6.08
CA ASN A 94 0.41 11.57 -5.07
C ASN A 94 1.44 10.44 -5.19
N GLN A 95 1.01 9.22 -5.55
CA GLN A 95 1.92 8.11 -5.84
C GLN A 95 2.77 8.36 -7.10
N ILE A 96 2.19 8.91 -8.17
CA ILE A 96 2.96 9.32 -9.37
C ILE A 96 3.95 10.43 -9.03
N ALA A 97 3.54 11.45 -8.27
CA ALA A 97 4.43 12.53 -7.86
C ALA A 97 5.63 12.02 -7.03
N GLN A 98 5.40 11.05 -6.14
CA GLN A 98 6.47 10.39 -5.38
C GLN A 98 7.36 9.51 -6.26
N ALA A 99 6.79 8.78 -7.23
CA ALA A 99 7.56 7.98 -8.17
C ALA A 99 8.45 8.86 -9.07
N VAL A 100 7.94 9.99 -9.57
CA VAL A 100 8.71 10.95 -10.38
C VAL A 100 9.83 11.61 -9.56
N GLN A 101 9.56 11.97 -8.28
CA GLN A 101 10.61 12.48 -7.38
C GLN A 101 11.70 11.44 -7.12
N SER A 102 11.33 10.16 -6.97
CA SER A 102 12.30 9.09 -6.76
C SER A 102 13.21 8.87 -7.98
N LEU A 103 12.68 9.06 -9.20
CA LEU A 103 13.45 8.98 -10.45
C LEU A 103 14.45 10.15 -10.59
N HIS A 104 14.11 11.34 -10.10
CA HIS A 104 15.04 12.49 -10.13
C HIS A 104 16.25 12.30 -9.20
N THR A 105 16.12 11.49 -8.15
CA THR A 105 17.23 11.13 -7.25
C THR A 105 18.21 10.09 -7.80
N ILE A 106 17.87 9.37 -8.88
CA ILE A 106 18.75 8.33 -9.44
C ILE A 106 19.91 8.94 -10.24
N GLU A 107 19.80 10.20 -10.68
CA GLU A 107 20.80 10.83 -11.54
C GLU A 107 21.98 11.48 -10.78
N TYR A 108 21.99 11.49 -9.43
CA TYR A 108 23.02 12.18 -8.64
C TYR A 108 23.96 11.28 -7.79
N GLN A 109 23.88 9.95 -7.88
CA GLN A 109 24.67 9.06 -7.00
C GLN A 109 25.71 8.18 -7.71
N GLN A 110 25.99 8.42 -9.01
CA GLN A 110 26.90 7.55 -9.76
C GLN A 110 28.38 8.01 -9.83
N ASP A 111 28.79 9.08 -9.12
CA ASP A 111 30.13 9.69 -9.35
C ASP A 111 31.03 9.87 -8.11
N THR A 112 30.98 8.98 -7.11
CA THR A 112 31.96 9.04 -5.99
C THR A 112 32.59 7.71 -5.57
N THR A 113 32.52 6.64 -6.36
CA THR A 113 33.08 5.32 -5.98
C THR A 113 34.39 4.93 -6.67
N HIS A 114 35.24 5.88 -7.07
CA HIS A 114 36.57 5.56 -7.65
C HIS A 114 37.75 6.37 -7.08
N THR A 115 37.75 6.71 -5.79
CA THR A 115 38.96 7.28 -5.15
C THR A 115 39.08 6.91 -3.67
N GLU A 116 38.93 5.64 -3.30
CA GLU A 116 39.31 5.20 -1.94
C GLU A 116 39.78 3.74 -1.88
N LEU A 117 40.55 3.33 -2.89
CA LEU A 117 41.24 2.02 -2.87
C LEU A 117 42.68 2.20 -3.34
N GLN A 118 43.48 3.02 -2.64
CA GLN A 118 44.94 2.96 -2.82
C GLN A 118 45.81 3.56 -1.69
N THR A 119 45.26 3.98 -0.54
CA THR A 119 46.06 4.63 0.52
C THR A 119 46.28 3.82 1.80
N VAL A 120 45.89 2.53 1.86
CA VAL A 120 46.14 1.69 3.04
C VAL A 120 47.10 0.54 2.72
N ALA A 121 48.31 0.90 2.28
CA ALA A 121 49.41 -0.06 2.13
C ALA A 121 50.75 0.62 2.43
N ARG A 122 50.89 1.24 3.60
CA ARG A 122 52.19 1.65 4.18
C ARG A 122 52.03 2.16 5.60
N GLN A 123 52.20 1.27 6.57
CA GLN A 123 52.61 1.43 7.99
C GLN A 123 52.06 0.19 8.70
N GLY A 124 52.83 -0.73 9.28
CA GLY A 124 54.11 -0.59 9.94
C GLY A 124 53.88 -0.62 11.46
N ASN A 125 53.89 -1.83 12.02
CA ASN A 125 53.94 -2.18 13.45
C ASN A 125 52.75 -1.87 14.38
N ASP A 126 52.55 -2.84 15.27
CA ASP A 126 51.79 -2.85 16.52
C ASP A 126 50.29 -3.22 16.50
N LYS A 127 50.04 -4.32 17.24
CA LYS A 127 48.78 -4.89 17.72
C LYS A 127 48.12 -5.90 16.79
N SER A 128 48.04 -7.12 17.32
CA SER A 128 47.28 -8.27 16.84
C SER A 128 46.02 -7.88 16.08
N PHE A 129 46.07 -8.11 14.76
CA PHE A 129 44.92 -8.04 13.88
C PHE A 129 43.92 -9.11 14.32
N ARG A 130 42.94 -8.71 15.12
CA ARG A 130 41.81 -9.56 15.47
C ARG A 130 41.01 -9.75 14.19
N LEU A 131 41.09 -10.95 13.61
CA LEU A 131 40.28 -11.34 12.46
C LEU A 131 38.83 -10.86 12.70
N PRO A 132 38.16 -10.27 11.71
CA PRO A 132 36.75 -9.92 11.82
C PRO A 132 35.99 -11.12 12.38
N GLN A 133 35.33 -10.95 13.53
CA GLN A 133 34.48 -11.99 14.06
C GLN A 133 33.50 -12.38 12.95
N ALA A 134 33.45 -13.67 12.63
CA ALA A 134 32.51 -14.20 11.65
C ALA A 134 31.11 -13.62 11.94
N PRO A 135 30.32 -13.24 10.91
CA PRO A 135 28.97 -12.71 11.11
C PRO A 135 28.24 -13.61 12.09
N GLN A 136 27.89 -13.08 13.27
CA GLN A 136 27.18 -13.87 14.27
C GLN A 136 25.90 -14.37 13.59
N ALA A 137 25.79 -15.68 13.42
CA ALA A 137 24.61 -16.30 12.86
C ALA A 137 23.41 -15.81 13.69
N LEU A 138 22.39 -15.24 13.03
CA LEU A 138 21.19 -14.83 13.74
C LEU A 138 20.69 -16.02 14.56
N PRO A 139 20.40 -15.85 15.86
CA PRO A 139 19.93 -16.94 16.71
C PRO A 139 18.74 -17.61 16.03
N THR A 140 18.81 -18.94 15.91
CA THR A 140 17.74 -19.77 15.35
C THR A 140 16.44 -19.39 16.06
N GLN A 141 15.50 -18.81 15.30
CA GLN A 141 14.21 -18.41 15.85
C GLN A 141 13.43 -19.67 16.25
N THR A 142 13.49 -20.00 17.54
CA THR A 142 12.64 -21.01 18.19
C THR A 142 11.19 -20.52 18.17
N GLY A 143 10.25 -21.42 17.91
CA GLY A 143 8.82 -21.12 17.96
C GLY A 143 8.09 -21.27 16.62
N GLU A 144 6.76 -21.30 16.72
CA GLU A 144 5.83 -21.60 15.63
C GLU A 144 5.37 -20.32 14.90
N LYS A 145 5.25 -20.40 13.57
CA LYS A 145 4.74 -19.28 12.77
C LYS A 145 3.24 -19.07 13.04
N PRO A 146 2.79 -17.83 13.30
CA PRO A 146 1.37 -17.52 13.41
C PRO A 146 0.67 -17.68 12.07
N GLN A 147 -0.55 -18.21 12.08
CA GLN A 147 -1.37 -18.43 10.89
C GLN A 147 -2.64 -17.59 10.88
N ARG A 148 -3.16 -17.23 12.07
CA ARG A 148 -4.39 -16.45 12.23
C ARG A 148 -4.36 -15.67 13.55
N ILE A 149 -5.02 -14.52 13.58
CA ILE A 149 -5.25 -13.72 14.78
C ILE A 149 -6.75 -13.46 14.94
N THR A 150 -7.23 -13.56 16.18
CA THR A 150 -8.56 -13.14 16.57
C THR A 150 -8.52 -12.13 17.72
N ILE A 151 -9.38 -11.12 17.65
CA ILE A 151 -9.60 -10.13 18.70
C ILE A 151 -11.11 -9.90 18.80
N ASP A 152 -11.76 -10.68 19.66
CA ASP A 152 -13.22 -10.81 19.69
C ASP A 152 -13.92 -9.49 20.05
N THR A 153 -13.32 -8.69 20.94
CA THR A 153 -13.88 -7.39 21.39
C THR A 153 -14.10 -6.39 20.26
N ILE A 154 -13.36 -6.51 19.16
CA ILE A 154 -13.46 -5.64 17.98
C ILE A 154 -13.80 -6.40 16.70
N GLY A 155 -14.10 -7.71 16.79
CA GLY A 155 -14.47 -8.55 15.66
C GLY A 155 -13.35 -8.76 14.64
N VAL A 156 -12.09 -8.67 15.04
CA VAL A 156 -10.96 -8.99 14.15
C VAL A 156 -10.81 -10.50 14.06
N ASP A 157 -10.80 -11.01 12.83
CA ASP A 157 -10.49 -12.39 12.48
C ASP A 157 -9.78 -12.40 11.13
N THR A 158 -8.47 -12.60 11.12
CA THR A 158 -7.69 -12.52 9.88
C THR A 158 -6.51 -13.49 9.85
N LYS A 159 -6.14 -13.91 8.64
CA LYS A 159 -4.97 -14.74 8.38
C LYS A 159 -3.69 -13.94 8.58
N ILE A 160 -2.58 -14.64 8.81
CA ILE A 160 -1.25 -14.05 8.94
C ILE A 160 -0.28 -14.64 7.92
N ALA A 161 0.22 -13.81 7.02
CA ALA A 161 1.34 -14.12 6.13
C ALA A 161 2.68 -14.07 6.87
N ASN A 162 3.61 -14.95 6.46
CA ASN A 162 4.93 -15.10 7.06
C ASN A 162 6.05 -14.97 6.02
N PRO A 163 6.24 -13.78 5.43
CA PRO A 163 7.31 -13.55 4.47
C PRO A 163 8.68 -13.84 5.11
N THR A 164 9.62 -14.26 4.25
CA THR A 164 11.01 -14.53 4.64
C THR A 164 11.93 -13.34 4.41
N SER A 165 11.52 -12.39 3.56
CA SER A 165 12.29 -11.21 3.16
C SER A 165 11.79 -9.93 3.84
N THR A 166 12.72 -9.05 4.22
CA THR A 166 12.40 -7.69 4.72
C THR A 166 12.31 -6.64 3.61
N SER A 167 12.33 -7.05 2.34
CA SER A 167 12.13 -6.15 1.20
C SER A 167 10.75 -5.48 1.27
N LEU A 168 10.70 -4.17 1.06
CA LEU A 168 9.45 -3.41 1.10
C LEU A 168 8.42 -3.96 0.10
N SER A 169 8.84 -4.34 -1.11
CA SER A 169 7.95 -4.95 -2.11
C SER A 169 7.29 -6.21 -1.56
N VAL A 170 8.09 -7.16 -1.06
CA VAL A 170 7.57 -8.45 -0.53
C VAL A 170 6.63 -8.24 0.66
N LEU A 171 6.90 -7.24 1.50
CA LEU A 171 6.03 -6.93 2.64
C LEU A 171 4.73 -6.24 2.22
N ASN A 172 4.77 -5.40 1.19
CA ASN A 172 3.58 -4.75 0.65
C ASN A 172 2.70 -5.75 -0.12
N ASP A 173 3.29 -6.62 -0.93
CA ASP A 173 2.56 -7.67 -1.66
C ASP A 173 1.84 -8.62 -0.67
N ALA A 174 2.49 -8.96 0.45
CA ALA A 174 1.87 -9.78 1.49
C ALA A 174 0.72 -9.07 2.25
N LEU A 175 0.76 -7.73 2.33
CA LEU A 175 -0.29 -6.93 2.97
C LEU A 175 -1.58 -6.91 2.16
N ASP A 176 -1.47 -6.97 0.83
CA ASP A 176 -2.64 -7.05 -0.06
C ASP A 176 -3.45 -8.35 0.16
N GLU A 177 -2.87 -9.39 0.75
CA GLU A 177 -3.56 -10.66 0.98
C GLU A 177 -4.04 -10.85 2.42
N SER A 178 -3.32 -10.33 3.43
CA SER A 178 -3.62 -10.57 4.84
C SER A 178 -2.81 -9.67 5.80
N ALA A 179 -2.99 -9.88 7.12
CA ALA A 179 -2.03 -9.34 8.09
C ALA A 179 -0.67 -10.04 7.93
N VAL A 180 0.41 -9.36 8.30
CA VAL A 180 1.78 -9.82 8.03
C VAL A 180 2.60 -9.86 9.32
N ARG A 181 3.31 -10.98 9.54
CA ARG A 181 4.38 -11.06 10.53
C ARG A 181 5.68 -10.52 9.95
N TYR A 182 6.34 -9.62 10.65
CA TYR A 182 7.64 -9.13 10.22
C TYR A 182 8.72 -10.23 10.30
N PRO A 183 9.49 -10.50 9.22
CA PRO A 183 10.35 -11.68 9.13
C PRO A 183 11.31 -11.85 10.31
N LYS A 184 11.90 -10.74 10.78
CA LYS A 184 12.89 -10.70 11.86
C LYS A 184 12.30 -10.60 13.26
N SER A 185 10.97 -10.51 13.43
CA SER A 185 10.32 -10.54 14.74
C SER A 185 10.24 -11.95 15.30
N GLY A 186 9.82 -12.08 16.56
CA GLY A 186 9.52 -13.36 17.20
C GLY A 186 8.37 -14.14 16.56
N ARG A 187 8.15 -15.32 17.14
CA ARG A 187 7.17 -16.35 16.79
C ARG A 187 6.38 -16.79 18.02
N ILE A 188 5.31 -17.56 17.83
CA ILE A 188 4.59 -18.18 18.96
C ILE A 188 5.58 -19.08 19.72
N GLY A 189 5.65 -18.95 21.04
CA GLY A 189 6.63 -19.69 21.85
C GLY A 189 8.04 -19.11 21.90
N SER A 190 8.37 -18.08 21.10
CA SER A 190 9.71 -17.49 21.12
C SER A 190 9.91 -16.50 22.27
N SER A 191 11.14 -16.34 22.75
CA SER A 191 11.55 -15.30 23.72
C SER A 191 11.68 -13.89 23.11
N ARG A 192 11.48 -13.76 21.79
CA ARG A 192 11.56 -12.48 21.08
C ARG A 192 10.15 -11.91 20.87
N PRO A 193 9.97 -10.58 20.95
CA PRO A 193 8.67 -9.97 20.67
C PRO A 193 8.22 -10.23 19.23
N MET A 194 6.98 -10.64 19.07
CA MET A 194 6.34 -10.81 17.77
C MET A 194 5.78 -9.47 17.28
N PHE A 195 5.98 -9.15 16.00
CA PHE A 195 5.44 -7.95 15.39
C PHE A 195 4.54 -8.29 14.21
N LEU A 196 3.29 -7.84 14.30
CA LEU A 196 2.27 -7.99 13.29
C LEU A 196 1.87 -6.62 12.76
N PHE A 197 1.65 -6.52 11.45
CA PHE A 197 1.14 -5.31 10.83
C PHE A 197 0.14 -5.64 9.74
N GLY A 198 -0.79 -4.72 9.47
CA GLY A 198 -1.93 -4.98 8.59
C GLY A 198 -2.68 -3.70 8.27
N HIS A 199 -3.48 -3.74 7.21
CA HIS A 199 -4.31 -2.61 6.82
C HIS A 199 -5.42 -2.32 7.84
N SER A 200 -5.88 -1.07 7.79
CA SER A 200 -7.07 -0.60 8.47
C SER A 200 -7.82 0.34 7.51
N SER A 201 -9.09 0.04 7.23
CA SER A 201 -9.94 0.79 6.32
C SER A 201 -11.26 1.16 6.98
N ARG A 202 -11.64 2.43 6.87
CA ARG A 202 -12.91 2.95 7.38
C ARG A 202 -14.08 2.77 6.41
N LEU A 203 -13.84 2.19 5.23
CA LEU A 203 -14.87 2.00 4.23
C LEU A 203 -15.91 0.95 4.68
N PRO A 204 -17.22 1.24 4.56
CA PRO A 204 -18.28 0.29 4.91
C PRO A 204 -18.14 -1.03 4.16
N VAL A 205 -17.85 -0.97 2.87
CA VAL A 205 -17.64 -2.12 2.00
C VAL A 205 -16.24 -2.02 1.38
N VAL A 206 -15.47 -3.09 1.48
CA VAL A 206 -14.21 -3.28 0.74
C VAL A 206 -14.34 -4.57 -0.05
N GLN A 207 -13.82 -4.60 -1.27
CA GLN A 207 -13.80 -5.82 -2.06
C GLN A 207 -12.79 -6.83 -1.48
N ASN A 208 -11.62 -6.33 -1.09
CA ASN A 208 -10.57 -7.12 -0.47
C ASN A 208 -10.59 -6.96 1.06
N GLN A 209 -10.88 -8.03 1.79
CA GLN A 209 -10.98 -8.00 3.25
C GLN A 209 -9.63 -7.84 3.96
N ALA A 210 -8.50 -8.05 3.28
CA ALA A 210 -7.17 -7.77 3.83
C ALA A 210 -7.04 -6.30 4.26
N TYR A 211 -7.74 -5.39 3.56
CA TYR A 211 -7.79 -3.96 3.91
C TYR A 211 -8.44 -3.66 5.27
N LYS A 212 -9.13 -4.64 5.86
CA LYS A 212 -9.78 -4.55 7.17
C LYS A 212 -9.13 -5.42 8.24
N SER A 213 -7.96 -6.03 7.96
CA SER A 213 -7.29 -6.97 8.87
C SER A 213 -7.16 -6.46 10.30
N PHE A 214 -6.87 -5.17 10.49
CA PHE A 214 -6.72 -4.54 11.81
C PHE A 214 -7.63 -3.31 11.97
N ASN A 215 -8.88 -3.44 11.53
CA ASN A 215 -9.92 -2.46 11.82
C ASN A 215 -10.23 -2.41 13.32
N GLY A 216 -10.38 -1.20 13.85
CA GLY A 216 -10.83 -0.99 15.23
C GLY A 216 -9.78 -1.24 16.31
N LEU A 217 -8.49 -1.42 15.97
CA LEU A 217 -7.43 -1.53 16.99
C LEU A 217 -7.39 -0.34 17.97
N ASP A 218 -7.83 0.84 17.53
CA ASP A 218 -7.94 2.06 18.33
C ASP A 218 -9.05 2.00 19.40
N LYS A 219 -9.91 0.98 19.32
CA LYS A 219 -11.01 0.76 20.27
C LYS A 219 -10.65 -0.25 21.37
N LEU A 220 -9.46 -0.87 21.28
CA LEU A 220 -9.02 -1.81 22.30
C LEU A 220 -8.72 -1.10 23.62
N SER A 221 -8.96 -1.80 24.71
CA SER A 221 -8.67 -1.36 26.07
C SER A 221 -7.61 -2.25 26.72
N VAL A 222 -6.88 -1.70 27.69
CA VAL A 222 -5.97 -2.49 28.52
C VAL A 222 -6.77 -3.59 29.22
N GLY A 223 -6.27 -4.83 29.15
CA GLY A 223 -6.99 -6.01 29.63
C GLY A 223 -7.72 -6.81 28.54
N ASP A 224 -7.95 -6.24 27.35
CA ASP A 224 -8.54 -6.96 26.22
C ASP A 224 -7.65 -8.13 25.79
N THR A 225 -8.28 -9.17 25.25
CA THR A 225 -7.60 -10.41 24.87
C THR A 225 -7.38 -10.50 23.37
N ILE A 226 -6.17 -10.92 22.98
CA ILE A 226 -5.75 -11.19 21.61
C ILE A 226 -5.32 -12.65 21.54
N THR A 227 -5.88 -13.41 20.60
CA THR A 227 -5.51 -14.82 20.42
C THR A 227 -4.79 -15.01 19.09
N ILE A 228 -3.60 -15.63 19.15
CA ILE A 228 -2.79 -15.98 17.98
C ILE A 228 -2.80 -17.50 17.81
N HIS A 229 -3.17 -17.95 16.63
CA HIS A 229 -3.27 -19.37 16.28
C HIS A 229 -2.13 -19.74 15.32
N GLY A 230 -1.36 -20.76 15.67
CA GLY A 230 -0.46 -21.49 14.78
C GLY A 230 -1.16 -22.71 14.17
N SER A 231 -0.37 -23.61 13.59
CA SER A 231 -0.81 -24.96 13.18
C SER A 231 -1.10 -25.90 14.35
N SER A 232 -0.31 -25.86 15.42
CA SER A 232 -0.45 -26.74 16.59
C SER A 232 -0.56 -26.00 17.92
N THR A 233 -0.24 -24.71 17.96
CA THR A 233 -0.23 -23.91 19.19
C THR A 233 -1.17 -22.73 19.09
N THR A 234 -1.93 -22.48 20.15
CA THR A 234 -2.66 -21.24 20.36
C THR A 234 -2.05 -20.48 21.54
N ALA A 235 -1.81 -19.19 21.37
CA ALA A 235 -1.27 -18.33 22.41
C ALA A 235 -2.18 -17.13 22.64
N VAL A 236 -2.42 -16.82 23.91
CA VAL A 236 -3.27 -15.74 24.37
C VAL A 236 -2.40 -14.60 24.88
N TYR A 237 -2.75 -13.38 24.50
CA TYR A 237 -2.07 -12.16 24.93
C TYR A 237 -3.10 -11.18 25.50
N THR A 238 -2.70 -10.44 26.52
CA THR A 238 -3.49 -9.37 27.12
C THR A 238 -2.92 -8.01 26.73
N VAL A 239 -3.77 -7.11 26.23
CA VAL A 239 -3.40 -5.76 25.83
C VAL A 239 -2.86 -4.99 27.04
N THR A 240 -1.68 -4.41 26.89
CA THR A 240 -1.01 -3.58 27.91
C THR A 240 -0.95 -2.11 27.54
N SER A 241 -1.01 -1.78 26.24
CA SER A 241 -1.12 -0.39 25.78
C SER A 241 -1.75 -0.29 24.39
N VAL A 242 -2.40 0.85 24.13
CA VAL A 242 -2.91 1.25 22.83
C VAL A 242 -2.49 2.69 22.59
N ASP A 243 -1.78 2.93 21.50
CA ASP A 243 -1.10 4.19 21.19
C ASP A 243 -1.38 4.62 19.75
N ILE A 244 -1.71 5.89 19.53
CA ILE A 244 -1.74 6.48 18.18
C ILE A 244 -0.46 7.29 17.99
N ARG A 245 0.40 6.87 17.05
CA ARG A 245 1.63 7.58 16.69
C ARG A 245 1.46 8.32 15.37
N LYS A 246 1.99 9.54 15.30
CA LYS A 246 1.97 10.38 14.11
C LYS A 246 2.97 9.90 13.06
N ALA A 247 2.71 10.28 11.80
CA ALA A 247 3.40 9.87 10.58
C ALA A 247 4.93 10.02 10.55
N ASP A 248 5.48 10.88 11.41
CA ASP A 248 6.87 11.26 11.55
C ASP A 248 7.67 10.37 12.54
N ALA A 249 6.99 9.59 13.38
CA ALA A 249 7.62 8.66 14.33
C ALA A 249 7.77 7.24 13.72
N GLY A 250 8.73 7.09 12.80
CA GLY A 250 8.84 5.92 11.91
C GLY A 250 9.50 4.64 12.44
N PHE A 251 9.84 4.52 13.74
CA PHE A 251 10.58 3.35 14.24
C PHE A 251 9.85 2.61 15.35
N ILE A 252 9.50 1.34 15.10
CA ILE A 252 9.03 0.40 16.12
C ILE A 252 10.22 -0.46 16.52
N SER A 253 10.66 -0.34 17.77
CA SER A 253 11.77 -1.13 18.30
C SER A 253 11.37 -2.60 18.46
N PHE A 254 12.23 -3.51 18.01
CA PHE A 254 12.06 -4.97 18.15
C PHE A 254 12.91 -5.57 19.26
N THR A 255 13.48 -4.72 20.13
CA THR A 255 14.31 -5.17 21.24
C THR A 255 13.44 -5.90 22.25
N PRO A 256 13.79 -7.15 22.63
CA PRO A 256 13.16 -7.84 23.73
C PRO A 256 13.13 -6.95 24.96
N ASN A 257 11.95 -6.74 25.52
CA ASN A 257 11.79 -6.14 26.83
C ASN A 257 10.74 -6.96 27.58
N ASP A 258 10.88 -7.08 28.89
CA ASP A 258 10.06 -7.97 29.73
C ASP A 258 8.57 -7.57 29.81
N ARG A 259 8.19 -6.50 29.10
CA ARG A 259 6.86 -5.88 29.13
C ARG A 259 6.05 -6.11 27.85
N VAL A 260 6.68 -6.52 26.74
CA VAL A 260 6.03 -6.59 25.43
C VAL A 260 6.42 -7.88 24.70
N ASP A 261 5.47 -8.79 24.57
CA ASP A 261 5.64 -10.04 23.81
C ASP A 261 5.04 -9.96 22.40
N LEU A 262 4.04 -9.08 22.21
CA LEU A 262 3.34 -8.86 20.95
C LEU A 262 3.16 -7.36 20.71
N THR A 263 3.46 -6.91 19.50
CA THR A 263 3.12 -5.58 19.00
C THR A 263 2.34 -5.71 17.70
N ILE A 264 1.22 -5.00 17.59
CA ILE A 264 0.39 -4.92 16.40
C ILE A 264 0.35 -3.47 15.93
N SER A 265 0.54 -3.23 14.62
CA SER A 265 0.45 -1.88 14.04
C SER A 265 -0.48 -1.84 12.84
N THR A 266 -1.32 -0.81 12.75
CA THR A 266 -2.00 -0.49 11.48
C THR A 266 -1.02 0.15 10.51
N CYS A 267 -1.06 -0.27 9.23
CA CYS A 267 -0.28 0.28 8.11
C CYS A 267 -1.06 0.09 6.80
N THR A 268 -1.17 1.11 5.94
CA THR A 268 -1.62 0.91 4.55
C THR A 268 -0.46 0.49 3.65
N THR A 269 0.68 1.17 3.75
CA THR A 269 1.94 0.76 3.11
C THR A 269 3.02 0.59 4.17
N PHE A 270 3.80 -0.50 4.09
CA PHE A 270 4.87 -0.70 5.05
C PHE A 270 5.95 0.36 4.87
N GLY A 271 6.38 0.97 5.98
CA GLY A 271 7.37 2.06 5.97
C GLY A 271 6.86 3.46 5.56
N ALA A 272 5.61 3.61 5.11
CA ALA A 272 5.06 4.93 4.77
C ALA A 272 4.85 5.82 6.00
N LYS A 273 5.02 7.15 5.80
CA LYS A 273 4.73 8.18 6.80
C LYS A 273 3.23 8.37 6.93
N GLN A 274 2.63 7.74 7.94
CA GLN A 274 1.20 7.82 8.22
C GLN A 274 0.92 7.61 9.70
N ASN A 275 -0.23 8.09 10.18
CA ASN A 275 -0.66 7.79 11.54
C ASN A 275 -0.84 6.27 11.70
N ARG A 276 -0.36 5.73 12.82
CA ARG A 276 -0.44 4.30 13.13
C ARG A 276 -1.07 4.11 14.50
N THR A 277 -1.99 3.17 14.58
CA THR A 277 -2.40 2.61 15.87
C THR A 277 -1.46 1.47 16.19
N ILE A 278 -0.80 1.55 17.33
CA ILE A 278 0.11 0.56 17.87
C ILE A 278 -0.52 -0.02 19.12
N VAL A 279 -0.65 -1.34 19.15
CA VAL A 279 -1.15 -2.10 20.30
C VAL A 279 0.00 -2.96 20.80
N GLN A 280 0.28 -2.89 22.09
CA GLN A 280 1.22 -3.80 22.74
C GLN A 280 0.47 -4.74 23.68
N ALA A 281 0.94 -5.97 23.76
CA ALA A 281 0.34 -7.00 24.58
C ALA A 281 1.40 -7.92 25.18
N LYS A 282 1.05 -8.51 26.33
CA LYS A 282 1.88 -9.48 27.04
C LYS A 282 1.22 -10.85 26.99
N ARG A 283 2.00 -11.92 26.86
CA ARG A 283 1.49 -13.28 26.89
C ARG A 283 0.94 -13.62 28.28
N VAL A 284 -0.17 -14.35 28.29
CA VAL A 284 -0.79 -14.94 29.49
C VAL A 284 -0.31 -16.37 29.69
#